data_AF-A0A920FWI1-F1
#
_entry.id   AF-A0A920FWI1-F1
#
_cell.length_a   1.000
_cell.length_b   1.000
_cell.length_c   1.000
_cell.angle_alpha   90.00
_cell.angle_beta   90.00
_cell.angle_gamma   90.00
#
_symmetry.space_group_name_H-M   'P 1'
#
loop_
_entity.id
_entity.type
_entity.pdbx_description
1 polymer ?
#
loop_
_entity_poly.entity_id
_entity_poly.type
_entity_poly.pdbx_seq_one_letter_code
_entity_poly.pdbx_strand_id
1 'polypeptide(L)' 'MQDGVQNNKDVNEILSEAIQVAETGMQSTKDLLATKGRASFLGERAKGHIDPGARSSQLMIKTVCESVIQK' A
#
# COMPACT_ATOMS: atom_id res chain seq x y z
N MET A 1 -9.39 2.72 6.61
CA MET A 1 -10.19 3.21 5.45
C MET A 1 -11.67 3.37 5.78
N GLN A 2 -12.28 2.54 6.65
CA GLN A 2 -13.69 2.68 7.00
C GLN A 2 -14.04 3.98 7.76
N ASP A 3 -13.08 4.63 8.42
CA ASP A 3 -13.35 5.84 9.23
C ASP A 3 -13.21 7.18 8.49
N GLY A 4 -12.71 7.18 7.24
CA GLY A 4 -12.42 8.42 6.49
C GLY A 4 -13.67 9.13 5.96
N VAL A 5 -14.74 8.39 5.71
CA VAL A 5 -16.02 8.93 5.18
C VAL A 5 -16.93 9.42 6.32
N GLN A 6 -16.66 9.01 7.56
CA GLN A 6 -17.48 9.34 8.74
C GLN A 6 -17.03 10.59 9.49
N ASN A 7 -15.84 11.10 9.20
CA ASN A 7 -15.36 12.38 9.71
C ASN A 7 -15.35 13.39 8.57
N ASN A 8 -15.70 14.63 8.87
CA ASN A 8 -15.69 15.80 7.98
C ASN A 8 -14.25 16.21 7.55
N LYS A 9 -13.40 15.23 7.20
CA LYS A 9 -12.00 15.41 6.83
C LYS A 9 -11.89 16.04 5.45
N ASP A 10 -10.90 16.90 5.29
CA ASP A 10 -10.61 17.51 4.00
C ASP A 10 -10.17 16.43 2.99
N VAL A 11 -10.47 16.66 1.71
CA VAL A 11 -10.12 15.72 0.64
C VAL A 11 -8.60 15.48 0.60
N ASN A 12 -7.78 16.51 0.85
CA ASN A 12 -6.33 16.36 0.86
C ASN A 12 -5.84 15.53 2.05
N GLU A 13 -6.52 15.62 3.20
CA GLU A 13 -6.23 14.77 4.36
C GLU A 13 -6.52 13.31 4.05
N ILE A 14 -7.67 13.02 3.43
CA ILE A 14 -8.05 11.66 3.04
C ILE A 14 -7.04 11.07 2.04
N LEU A 15 -6.62 11.86 1.05
CA LEU A 15 -5.63 11.44 0.06
C LEU A 15 -4.26 11.22 0.70
N SER A 16 -3.84 12.08 1.62
CA SER A 16 -2.59 11.92 2.37
C SER A 16 -2.62 10.66 3.22
N GLU A 17 -3.74 10.36 3.89
CA GLU A 17 -3.94 9.12 4.64
C GLU A 17 -3.89 7.89 3.72
N ALA A 18 -4.49 7.96 2.53
CA ALA A 18 -4.43 6.87 1.57
C ALA A 18 -2.99 6.54 1.14
N ILE A 19 -2.14 7.55 0.97
CA ILE A 19 -0.70 7.36 0.69
C ILE A 19 -0.02 6.60 1.85
N GLN A 20 -0.29 7.01 3.09
CA GLN A 20 0.31 6.37 4.28
C GLN A 20 -0.15 4.92 4.46
N VAL A 21 -1.44 4.66 4.24
CA VAL A 21 -2.02 3.31 4.29
C VAL A 21 -1.42 2.43 3.20
N ALA A 22 -1.23 2.95 1.98
CA ALA A 22 -0.60 2.20 0.91
C ALA A 22 0.87 1.86 1.20
N GLU A 23 1.64 2.78 1.77
CA GLU A 23 3.02 2.52 2.23
C GLU A 23 3.04 1.44 3.31
N THR A 24 2.18 1.57 4.33
CA THR A 24 2.08 0.59 5.42
C THR A 24 1.66 -0.79 4.91
N GLY A 25 0.69 -0.85 4.00
CA GLY A 25 0.21 -2.09 3.40
C GLY A 25 1.26 -2.79 2.54
N MET A 26 2.11 -2.02 1.87
CA MET A 26 3.25 -2.58 1.11
C MET A 26 4.35 -3.09 2.05
N GLN A 27 4.71 -2.33 3.10
CA GLN A 27 5.71 -2.75 4.08
C GLN A 27 5.30 -4.02 4.82
N SER A 28 4.01 -4.18 5.14
CA SER A 28 3.51 -5.37 5.84
C SER A 28 3.71 -6.67 5.06
N THR A 29 3.88 -6.60 3.73
CA THR A 29 4.14 -7.79 2.90
C THR A 29 5.48 -8.45 3.21
N LYS A 30 6.42 -7.70 3.78
CA LYS A 30 7.76 -8.18 4.13
C LYS A 30 7.73 -9.41 5.03
N ASP A 31 6.79 -9.44 5.98
CA ASP A 31 6.72 -10.50 6.99
C ASP A 31 5.72 -11.62 6.64
N LEU A 32 5.06 -11.52 5.47
CA LEU A 32 4.10 -12.52 5.01
C LEU A 32 4.78 -13.74 4.39
N LEU A 33 4.22 -14.91 4.66
CA LEU A 33 4.54 -16.10 3.88
C LEU A 33 3.82 -16.02 2.52
N ALA A 34 4.59 -15.99 1.44
CA ALA A 34 4.03 -15.99 0.10
C ALA A 34 3.29 -17.31 -0.20
N THR A 35 1.97 -17.26 -0.33
CA THR A 35 1.13 -18.42 -0.68
C THR A 35 0.67 -18.43 -2.14
N LYS A 36 0.91 -17.34 -2.88
CA LYS A 36 0.50 -17.13 -4.27
C LYS A 36 1.66 -16.56 -5.10
N GLY A 37 1.55 -16.68 -6.42
CA GLY A 37 2.52 -16.14 -7.38
C GLY A 37 3.85 -16.89 -7.41
N ARG A 38 4.89 -16.28 -8.00
CA ARG A 38 6.22 -16.91 -8.12
C ARG A 38 6.98 -16.99 -6.80
N ALA A 39 6.73 -16.04 -5.88
CA ALA A 39 7.37 -16.01 -4.58
C ALA A 39 6.98 -17.21 -3.69
N SER A 40 5.82 -17.82 -3.92
CA SER A 40 5.41 -19.02 -3.15
C SER A 40 6.33 -20.22 -3.35
N PHE A 41 7.06 -20.28 -4.47
CA PHE A 41 8.04 -21.34 -4.73
C PHE A 41 9.25 -21.29 -3.77
N LEU A 42 9.48 -20.15 -3.11
CA LEU A 42 10.60 -19.94 -2.20
C LEU A 42 10.24 -20.30 -0.74
N GLY A 43 8.96 -20.50 -0.43
CA GLY A 43 8.49 -20.81 0.93
C GLY A 43 8.96 -19.77 1.94
N GLU A 44 9.53 -20.24 3.06
CA GLU A 44 10.05 -19.39 4.14
C GLU A 44 11.14 -18.40 3.68
N ARG A 45 11.84 -18.68 2.58
CA ARG A 45 12.88 -17.78 2.03
C ARG A 45 12.30 -16.50 1.43
N ALA A 46 11.00 -16.46 1.14
CA ALA A 46 10.32 -15.26 0.67
C ALA A 46 10.13 -14.22 1.79
N LYS A 47 10.06 -14.66 3.06
CA LYS A 47 9.94 -13.73 4.20
C LYS A 47 11.16 -12.81 4.26
N GLY A 48 10.94 -11.60 4.77
CA GLY A 48 11.93 -10.53 4.81
C GLY A 48 12.00 -9.71 3.52
N HIS A 49 11.23 -10.06 2.48
CA HIS A 49 11.21 -9.33 1.20
C HIS A 49 9.82 -8.74 0.93
N ILE A 50 9.80 -7.47 0.56
CA ILE A 50 8.59 -6.79 0.11
C ILE A 50 8.11 -7.42 -1.20
N ASP A 51 6.81 -7.65 -1.32
CA ASP A 51 6.21 -8.09 -2.58
C ASP A 51 6.32 -6.99 -3.66
N PRO A 52 6.92 -7.27 -4.83
CA PRO A 52 7.05 -6.29 -5.91
C PRO A 52 5.70 -5.78 -6.44
N GLY A 53 4.66 -6.61 -6.40
CA GLY A 53 3.30 -6.23 -6.79
C GLY A 53 2.72 -5.20 -5.84
N ALA A 54 2.85 -5.43 -4.52
CA ALA A 54 2.44 -4.48 -3.50
C ALA A 54 3.20 -3.14 -3.62
N ARG A 55 4.50 -3.16 -3.93
CA ARG A 55 5.27 -1.92 -4.18
C ARG A 55 4.78 -1.15 -5.40
N SER A 56 4.45 -1.84 -6.48
CA SER A 56 3.91 -1.21 -7.68
C SER A 56 2.55 -0.55 -7.40
N SER A 57 1.65 -1.25 -6.70
CA SER A 57 0.34 -0.73 -6.29
C SER A 57 0.46 0.49 -5.37
N GLN A 58 1.37 0.45 -4.40
CA GLN A 58 1.63 1.58 -3.52
C GLN A 58 2.11 2.81 -4.30
N LEU A 59 3.01 2.62 -5.27
CA LEU A 59 3.48 3.71 -6.13
C LEU A 59 2.34 4.31 -6.95
N MET A 60 1.50 3.47 -7.56
CA MET A 60 0.33 3.93 -8.33
C MET A 60 -0.63 4.76 -7.48
N ILE A 61 -0.97 4.28 -6.27
CA ILE A 61 -1.84 5.01 -5.34
C ILE A 61 -1.20 6.35 -4.98
N LYS A 62 0.09 6.35 -4.63
CA LYS A 62 0.83 7.56 -4.28
C LYS A 62 0.77 8.60 -5.39
N THR A 63 1.10 8.21 -6.62
CA THR A 63 1.13 9.11 -7.77
C THR A 63 -0.25 9.69 -8.07
N VAL A 64 -1.31 8.89 -8.01
CA VAL A 64 -2.68 9.39 -8.23
C VAL A 64 -3.07 10.40 -7.15
N CYS A 65 -2.81 10.11 -5.88
CA CYS A 65 -3.13 11.01 -4.78
C CYS A 65 -2.36 12.34 -4.89
N GLU A 66 -1.05 12.28 -5.11
CA GLU A 66 -0.21 13.47 -5.30
C GLU A 66 -0.66 14.30 -6.50
N SER A 67 -1.03 13.65 -7.61
CA SER A 67 -1.55 14.35 -8.80
C SER A 67 -2.88 15.06 -8.57
N VAL A 68 -3.68 14.64 -7.58
CA VAL A 68 -4.95 15.30 -7.23
C VAL A 68 -4.70 16.44 -6.24
N ILE A 69 -3.79 16.27 -5.28
CA ILE A 69 -3.44 17.31 -4.29
C ILE A 69 -2.73 18.51 -4.94
N GLN A 70 -1.93 18.27 -5.97
CA GLN A 70 -1.14 19.32 -6.65
C GLN A 70 -1.93 20.13 -7.70
N LYS A 71 -3.20 19.79 -7.93
CA LYS A 71 -4.11 20.55 -8.81
C LYS A 71 -4.81 21.65 -8.05
#